data_AF-A0A1D2NC66-F1
#
_entry.id   AF-A0A1D2NC66-F1
#
_cell.length_a   1.000
_cell.length_b   1.000
_cell.length_c   1.000
_cell.angle_alpha   90.00
_cell.angle_beta   90.00
_cell.angle_gamma   90.00
#
_symmetry.space_group_name_H-M   'P 1'
#
loop_
_entity.id
_entity.type
_entity.pdbx_description
1 polymer ?
#
loop_
_entity_poly.entity_id
_entity_poly.type
_entity_poly.pdbx_seq_one_letter_code
_entity_poly.pdbx_strand_id
1 'polypeptide(L)'
;CSILPRGTLRPTTAHRRNPVISILEACACKRTLFTKKPNASEVLTCHLESSGCPPWTSYFVKYESIANDQRGRSHFNWAVGGGKHNYHILRTGCYPYIKYHCSKRPYQDLRIEDTFFRVIKVMNLGIPCLAYGIAATYLIRHTEQVNTSKGPVTIYFLYAEDRGSSY
;
A
#
# COMPACT_ATOMS: atom_id res chain seq x y z
N CYS A 1 -47.84 65.90 20.79
CA CYS A 1 -47.08 65.59 19.56
C CYS A 1 -46.37 64.26 19.78
N SER A 2 -46.60 63.15 19.08
CA SER A 2 -47.30 62.85 17.83
C SER A 2 -47.59 61.33 17.85
N ILE A 3 -48.86 60.91 17.69
CA ILE A 3 -49.39 60.12 16.56
C ILE A 3 -48.77 58.70 16.36
N LEU A 4 -49.54 57.68 16.78
CA LEU A 4 -49.67 56.34 16.15
C LEU A 4 -50.47 56.49 14.82
N PRO A 5 -50.46 55.57 13.81
CA PRO A 5 -50.81 54.16 14.03
C PRO A 5 -50.31 53.09 13.01
N ARG A 6 -50.75 51.86 13.32
CA ARG A 6 -50.66 50.56 12.63
C ARG A 6 -50.86 50.56 11.10
N GLY A 7 -50.12 49.67 10.44
CA GLY A 7 -50.42 49.11 9.12
C GLY A 7 -50.24 47.59 9.11
N THR A 8 -51.23 46.90 8.57
CA THR A 8 -51.53 45.46 8.61
C THR A 8 -51.28 44.75 7.27
N LEU A 9 -50.86 43.46 7.31
CA LEU A 9 -51.17 42.33 6.38
C LEU A 9 -50.68 42.48 4.90
N ARG A 10 -50.17 41.49 4.15
CA ARG A 10 -50.36 40.02 4.03
C ARG A 10 -49.26 39.44 3.07
N PRO A 11 -49.20 38.12 2.82
CA PRO A 11 -48.00 37.37 2.43
C PRO A 11 -47.82 37.18 0.92
N THR A 12 -46.59 36.86 0.51
CA THR A 12 -46.30 36.31 -0.82
C THR A 12 -45.21 35.23 -0.77
N THR A 13 -45.68 34.01 -1.10
CA THR A 13 -45.01 32.98 -1.92
C THR A 13 -43.72 32.32 -1.43
N ALA A 14 -43.92 31.07 -1.00
CA ALA A 14 -42.93 30.00 -1.01
C ALA A 14 -42.37 29.71 -2.42
N HIS A 15 -41.05 29.55 -2.52
CA HIS A 15 -40.38 28.80 -3.59
C HIS A 15 -39.18 28.07 -2.94
N ARG A 16 -39.35 26.86 -2.40
CA ARG A 16 -39.19 25.56 -3.07
C ARG A 16 -37.78 25.35 -3.69
N ARG A 17 -36.98 24.58 -2.94
CA ARG A 17 -35.94 23.59 -3.33
C ARG A 17 -34.63 24.07 -3.97
N ASN A 18 -33.48 23.75 -3.36
CA ASN A 18 -32.77 22.49 -3.62
C ASN A 18 -31.46 22.36 -2.80
N PRO A 19 -31.22 21.22 -2.11
CA PRO A 19 -29.93 20.87 -1.53
C PRO A 19 -29.05 20.23 -2.61
N VAL A 20 -28.51 21.05 -3.51
CA VAL A 20 -27.57 20.60 -4.55
C VAL A 20 -26.35 21.53 -4.51
N ILE A 21 -25.73 21.64 -3.34
CA ILE A 21 -24.28 21.78 -3.28
C ILE A 21 -23.76 20.35 -3.09
N SER A 22 -24.00 19.56 -4.13
CA SER A 22 -23.50 18.20 -4.26
C SER A 22 -22.51 18.24 -5.44
N ILE A 23 -21.31 17.69 -5.18
CA ILE A 23 -20.50 17.04 -6.21
C ILE A 23 -19.74 17.98 -7.17
N LEU A 24 -19.23 19.12 -6.69
CA LEU A 24 -18.24 19.93 -7.45
C LEU A 24 -16.86 20.04 -6.78
N GLU A 25 -16.54 19.16 -5.82
CA GLU A 25 -15.16 18.84 -5.42
C GLU A 25 -14.75 17.40 -5.80
N ALA A 26 -15.44 16.77 -6.75
CA ALA A 26 -15.19 15.38 -7.15
C ALA A 26 -14.77 15.21 -8.62
N CYS A 27 -14.17 16.23 -9.23
CA CYS A 27 -13.61 16.14 -10.58
C CYS A 27 -12.22 16.76 -10.67
N ALA A 28 -11.25 16.19 -9.94
CA ALA A 28 -9.83 16.38 -10.24
C ALA A 28 -9.27 15.12 -10.91
N CYS A 29 -9.52 15.04 -12.21
CA CYS A 29 -8.65 14.49 -13.26
C CYS A 29 -7.99 13.13 -12.98
N LYS A 30 -8.62 12.05 -13.48
CA LYS A 30 -7.91 10.83 -13.91
C LYS A 30 -6.93 11.19 -15.03
N ARG A 31 -5.77 11.71 -14.65
CA ARG A 31 -4.60 11.81 -15.52
C ARG A 31 -3.84 10.50 -15.36
N THR A 32 -4.10 9.54 -16.24
CA THR A 32 -3.11 8.51 -16.59
C THR A 32 -1.96 9.21 -17.31
N LEU A 33 -1.21 10.02 -16.56
CA LEU A 33 0.20 10.19 -16.87
C LEU A 33 0.76 8.77 -16.90
N PHE A 34 1.49 8.41 -17.97
CA PHE A 34 2.38 7.25 -17.92
C PHE A 34 3.47 7.56 -16.88
N THR A 35 3.09 7.58 -15.60
CA THR A 35 4.02 7.68 -14.51
C THR A 35 4.81 6.39 -14.57
N LYS A 36 6.14 6.51 -14.66
CA LYS A 36 7.02 5.36 -14.49
C LYS A 36 6.57 4.66 -13.20
N LYS A 37 6.45 3.34 -13.21
CA LYS A 37 6.05 2.61 -12.00
C LYS A 37 7.03 2.91 -10.86
N PRO A 38 6.58 3.08 -9.60
CA PRO A 38 7.48 3.23 -8.46
C PRO A 38 8.33 1.98 -8.29
N ASN A 39 9.51 2.15 -7.71
CA ASN A 39 10.40 1.02 -7.50
C ASN A 39 9.87 0.12 -6.38
N ALA A 40 10.16 -1.18 -6.44
CA ALA A 40 9.79 -2.10 -5.38
C ALA A 40 10.45 -1.73 -4.04
N SER A 41 11.70 -1.27 -4.11
CA SER A 41 12.43 -0.70 -2.97
C SER A 41 11.73 0.51 -2.34
N GLU A 42 11.23 1.41 -3.17
CA GLU A 42 10.52 2.63 -2.73
C GLU A 42 9.22 2.26 -2.00
N VAL A 43 8.42 1.37 -2.59
CA VAL A 43 7.18 0.87 -1.95
C VAL A 43 7.49 0.22 -0.61
N LEU A 44 8.55 -0.60 -0.53
CA LEU A 44 8.98 -1.23 0.71
C LEU A 44 9.36 -0.20 1.79
N THR A 45 10.17 0.80 1.44
CA THR A 45 10.57 1.85 2.37
C THR A 45 9.37 2.66 2.83
N CYS A 46 8.55 3.16 1.90
CA CYS A 46 7.36 3.94 2.22
C CYS A 46 6.36 3.15 3.08
N HIS A 47 6.18 1.85 2.83
CA HIS A 47 5.34 0.99 3.66
C HIS A 47 5.85 0.90 5.10
N LEU A 48 7.13 0.57 5.27
CA LEU A 48 7.74 0.42 6.60
C LEU A 48 7.72 1.73 7.39
N GLU A 49 8.01 2.84 6.74
CA GLU A 49 8.04 4.16 7.38
C GLU A 49 6.63 4.65 7.74
N SER A 50 5.67 4.57 6.82
CA SER A 50 4.27 4.97 7.08
C SER A 50 3.57 4.09 8.11
N SER A 51 3.99 2.83 8.26
CA SER A 51 3.50 1.92 9.29
C SER A 51 4.15 2.14 10.67
N GLY A 52 5.02 3.14 10.84
CA GLY A 52 5.70 3.41 12.11
C GLY A 52 6.82 2.41 12.44
N CYS A 53 7.39 1.75 11.42
CA CYS A 53 8.45 0.75 11.56
C CYS A 53 8.09 -0.39 12.52
N PRO A 54 7.05 -1.20 12.18
CA PRO A 54 6.55 -2.28 13.03
C PRO A 54 7.63 -3.36 13.25
N PRO A 55 7.53 -4.17 14.32
CA PRO A 55 8.47 -5.26 14.57
C PRO A 55 8.50 -6.29 13.42
N TRP A 56 7.36 -6.53 12.78
CA TRP A 56 7.24 -7.35 11.58
C TRP A 56 6.07 -6.88 10.70
N THR A 57 6.08 -7.25 9.42
CA THR A 57 4.94 -7.07 8.49
C THR A 57 5.10 -8.03 7.30
N SER A 58 3.98 -8.48 6.73
CA SER A 58 3.93 -9.41 5.61
C SER A 58 2.84 -9.03 4.61
N TYR A 59 3.23 -8.43 3.50
CA TYR A 59 2.32 -7.95 2.48
C TYR A 59 2.64 -8.51 1.10
N PHE A 60 1.71 -8.32 0.18
CA PHE A 60 1.83 -8.64 -1.23
C PHE A 60 1.74 -7.36 -2.05
N VAL A 61 2.46 -7.32 -3.16
CA VAL A 61 2.37 -6.24 -4.14
C VAL A 61 2.31 -6.83 -5.52
N LYS A 62 1.45 -6.30 -6.39
CA LYS A 62 1.33 -6.81 -7.76
C LYS A 62 2.54 -6.42 -8.59
N TYR A 63 3.00 -7.32 -9.45
CA TYR A 63 4.04 -7.02 -10.44
C TYR A 63 3.64 -5.87 -11.37
N GLU A 64 2.35 -5.72 -11.67
CA GLU A 64 1.86 -4.68 -12.58
C GLU A 64 1.99 -3.26 -12.00
N SER A 65 2.00 -3.12 -10.68
CA SER A 65 1.96 -1.82 -10.00
C SER A 65 3.34 -1.22 -9.74
N ILE A 66 4.42 -1.99 -9.93
CA ILE A 66 5.79 -1.57 -9.55
C ILE A 66 6.82 -1.91 -10.62
N ALA A 67 7.96 -1.23 -10.57
CA ALA A 67 9.20 -1.63 -11.24
C ALA A 67 10.04 -2.48 -10.27
N ASN A 68 10.32 -3.73 -10.63
CA ASN A 68 11.03 -4.65 -9.74
C ASN A 68 12.56 -4.49 -9.84
N ASP A 69 13.10 -3.54 -9.08
CA ASP A 69 14.52 -3.26 -8.94
C ASP A 69 15.25 -4.17 -7.94
N GLN A 70 14.51 -5.01 -7.21
CA GLN A 70 15.03 -6.01 -6.27
C GLN A 70 15.03 -7.43 -6.86
N ARG A 71 14.99 -7.54 -8.20
CA ARG A 71 14.99 -8.84 -8.90
C ARG A 71 16.24 -9.65 -8.56
N GLY A 72 16.06 -10.95 -8.34
CA GLY A 72 17.15 -11.86 -7.98
C GLY A 72 17.48 -11.90 -6.49
N ARG A 73 17.07 -10.90 -5.71
CA ARG A 73 17.19 -10.91 -4.24
C ARG A 73 16.02 -11.64 -3.61
N SER A 74 16.33 -12.56 -2.71
CA SER A 74 15.39 -13.42 -1.99
C SER A 74 15.44 -13.15 -0.49
N HIS A 75 16.62 -12.94 0.09
CA HIS A 75 16.77 -12.65 1.51
C HIS A 75 17.85 -11.59 1.71
N PHE A 76 17.51 -10.43 2.27
CA PHE A 76 18.46 -9.33 2.38
C PHE A 76 18.15 -8.33 3.49
N ASN A 77 19.17 -7.59 3.92
CA ASN A 77 19.02 -6.46 4.83
C ASN A 77 18.46 -5.23 4.10
N TRP A 78 17.56 -4.53 4.77
CA TRP A 78 16.96 -3.28 4.31
C TRP A 78 16.96 -2.26 5.44
N ALA A 79 17.67 -1.16 5.23
CA ALA A 79 17.77 -0.06 6.18
C ALA A 79 16.69 0.99 5.87
N VAL A 80 15.95 1.43 6.89
CA VAL A 80 14.90 2.46 6.79
C VAL A 80 15.08 3.55 7.86
N GLY A 81 14.44 4.71 7.68
CA GLY A 81 14.52 5.82 8.64
C GLY A 81 15.94 6.40 8.78
N GLY A 82 16.68 6.49 7.67
CA GLY A 82 18.08 6.95 7.67
C GLY A 82 19.07 5.99 8.31
N GLY A 83 18.75 4.69 8.37
CA GLY A 83 19.62 3.66 8.95
C GLY A 83 19.35 3.34 10.42
N LYS A 84 18.35 3.98 11.03
CA LYS A 84 17.95 3.72 12.44
C LYS A 84 17.37 2.31 12.64
N HIS A 85 16.76 1.74 11.61
CA HIS A 85 16.14 0.43 11.68
C HIS A 85 16.61 -0.45 10.52
N ASN A 86 16.94 -1.70 10.84
CA ASN A 86 17.26 -2.72 9.86
C ASN A 86 16.17 -3.80 9.86
N TYR A 87 15.80 -4.22 8.66
CA TYR A 87 14.86 -5.29 8.42
C TYR A 87 15.52 -6.41 7.64
N HIS A 88 15.27 -7.64 8.06
CA HIS A 88 15.50 -8.80 7.22
C HIS A 88 14.27 -8.95 6.32
N ILE A 89 14.50 -8.87 5.01
CA ILE A 89 13.47 -8.94 3.98
C ILE A 89 13.55 -10.30 3.30
N LEU A 90 12.54 -11.12 3.50
CA LEU A 90 12.33 -12.35 2.76
C LEU A 90 11.31 -12.11 1.66
N ARG A 91 11.77 -12.24 0.42
CA ARG A 91 11.02 -11.95 -0.80
C ARG A 91 10.77 -13.21 -1.62
N THR A 92 9.50 -13.45 -1.91
CA THR A 92 9.06 -14.62 -2.70
C THR A 92 8.18 -14.17 -3.85
N GLY A 93 8.45 -14.68 -5.05
CA GLY A 93 7.55 -14.49 -6.18
C GLY A 93 6.33 -15.39 -6.03
N CYS A 94 5.14 -14.84 -6.25
CA CYS A 94 3.86 -15.55 -6.24
C CYS A 94 2.93 -14.94 -7.30
N TYR A 95 3.20 -15.19 -8.58
CA TYR A 95 2.55 -14.46 -9.71
C TYR A 95 1.01 -14.52 -9.64
N PRO A 96 0.30 -13.37 -9.67
CA PRO A 96 0.73 -12.05 -10.15
C PRO A 96 1.33 -11.10 -9.09
N TYR A 97 1.68 -11.62 -7.92
CA TYR A 97 2.20 -10.85 -6.79
C TYR A 97 3.67 -11.16 -6.47
N ILE A 98 4.26 -10.27 -5.68
CA ILE A 98 5.48 -10.50 -4.91
C ILE A 98 5.07 -10.43 -3.44
N LYS A 99 5.41 -11.47 -2.68
CA LYS A 99 5.26 -11.47 -1.23
C LYS A 99 6.52 -10.92 -0.58
N TYR A 100 6.33 -10.01 0.36
CA TYR A 100 7.34 -9.52 1.28
C TYR A 100 7.02 -10.03 2.68
N HIS A 101 8.03 -10.53 3.36
CA HIS A 101 8.00 -10.75 4.79
C HIS A 101 9.16 -9.97 5.38
N CYS A 102 8.84 -9.00 6.23
CA CYS A 102 9.79 -8.06 6.81
C CYS A 102 9.84 -8.28 8.31
N SER A 103 11.02 -8.50 8.86
CA SER A 103 11.22 -8.63 10.31
C SER A 103 12.32 -7.69 10.76
N LYS A 104 12.04 -6.86 11.76
CA LYS A 104 12.99 -5.90 12.33
C LYS A 104 14.06 -6.67 13.10
N ARG A 105 15.32 -6.60 12.64
CA ARG A 105 16.44 -7.38 13.20
C ARG A 105 17.76 -6.63 13.02
N PRO A 106 18.77 -6.88 13.88
CA PRO A 106 20.12 -6.39 13.65
C PRO A 106 20.67 -6.80 12.28
N TYR A 107 21.61 -6.02 11.76
CA TYR A 107 22.28 -6.37 10.51
C TYR A 107 23.00 -7.72 10.64
N GLN A 108 22.84 -8.58 9.62
CA GLN A 108 23.47 -9.89 9.57
C GLN A 108 23.95 -10.19 8.15
N ASP A 109 25.02 -10.97 7.98
CA ASP A 109 25.35 -11.50 6.66
C ASP A 109 24.33 -12.58 6.25
N LEU A 110 23.52 -12.29 5.22
CA LEU A 110 22.45 -13.15 4.71
C LEU A 110 22.77 -13.77 3.35
N ARG A 111 24.04 -13.71 2.91
CA ARG A 111 24.45 -14.14 1.55
C ARG A 111 24.22 -15.63 1.31
N ILE A 112 24.44 -16.46 2.33
CA ILE A 112 24.30 -17.91 2.24
C ILE A 112 22.82 -18.26 2.08
N GLU A 113 21.95 -17.68 2.92
CA GLU A 113 20.51 -17.86 2.87
C GLU A 113 19.92 -17.35 1.54
N ASP A 114 20.34 -16.17 1.08
CA ASP A 114 19.91 -15.64 -0.22
C ASP A 114 20.27 -16.59 -1.37
N THR A 115 21.50 -17.10 -1.37
CA THR A 115 21.99 -18.04 -2.38
C THR A 115 21.18 -19.34 -2.35
N PHE A 116 20.96 -19.89 -1.15
CA PHE A 116 20.16 -21.10 -0.95
C PHE A 116 18.74 -20.95 -1.53
N PHE A 117 18.04 -19.86 -1.18
CA PHE A 117 16.70 -19.61 -1.72
C PHE A 117 16.69 -19.40 -3.23
N ARG A 118 17.73 -18.78 -3.79
CA ARG A 118 17.86 -18.61 -5.25
C ARG A 118 18.03 -19.94 -5.96
N VAL A 119 18.88 -20.82 -5.45
CA VAL A 119 19.12 -22.16 -6.02
C VAL A 119 17.84 -22.99 -5.99
N ILE A 120 17.13 -23.01 -4.86
CA ILE A 120 15.85 -23.73 -4.73
C ILE A 120 14.81 -23.23 -5.74
N LYS A 121 14.68 -21.91 -5.93
CA LYS A 121 13.74 -21.34 -6.89
C LYS A 121 14.01 -21.81 -8.32
N VAL A 122 15.29 -21.91 -8.70
CA VAL A 122 15.70 -22.41 -10.02
C VAL A 122 15.38 -23.89 -10.16
N MET A 123 15.74 -24.72 -9.17
CA MET A 123 15.46 -26.15 -9.19
C MET A 123 13.96 -26.47 -9.30
N ASN A 124 13.10 -25.65 -8.70
CA ASN A 124 11.65 -25.84 -8.72
C ASN A 124 10.96 -25.24 -9.97
N LEU A 125 11.70 -24.72 -10.95
CA LEU A 125 11.20 -24.20 -12.24
C LEU A 125 10.01 -23.23 -12.13
N GLY A 126 9.88 -22.52 -11.00
CA GLY A 126 8.78 -21.58 -10.76
C GLY A 126 7.42 -22.20 -10.42
N ILE A 127 7.30 -23.52 -10.24
CA ILE A 127 6.05 -24.17 -9.80
C ILE A 127 5.51 -23.57 -8.49
N PRO A 128 6.33 -23.37 -7.43
CA PRO A 128 5.86 -22.73 -6.21
C PRO A 128 5.39 -21.29 -6.43
N CYS A 129 5.98 -20.56 -7.38
CA CYS A 129 5.58 -19.19 -7.69
C CYS A 129 4.14 -19.16 -8.23
N LEU A 130 3.77 -20.09 -9.11
CA LEU A 130 2.42 -20.14 -9.65
C LEU A 130 1.42 -20.61 -8.59
N ALA A 131 1.71 -21.70 -7.87
CA ALA A 131 0.81 -22.25 -6.86
C ALA A 131 0.52 -21.24 -5.74
N TYR A 132 1.54 -20.55 -5.22
CA TYR A 132 1.36 -19.53 -4.20
C TYR A 132 0.66 -18.28 -4.72
N GLY A 133 0.83 -17.95 -6.00
CA GLY A 133 0.13 -16.83 -6.61
C GLY A 133 -1.37 -17.06 -6.76
N ILE A 134 -1.75 -18.27 -7.18
CA ILE A 134 -3.15 -18.71 -7.22
C ILE A 134 -3.74 -18.68 -5.80
N ALA A 135 -3.06 -19.31 -4.84
CA ALA A 135 -3.51 -19.33 -3.44
C ALA A 135 -3.66 -17.91 -2.87
N ALA A 136 -2.68 -17.02 -3.09
CA ALA A 136 -2.74 -15.64 -2.64
C ALA A 136 -3.94 -14.90 -3.24
N THR A 137 -4.25 -15.12 -4.52
CA THR A 137 -5.40 -14.49 -5.18
C THR A 137 -6.74 -14.82 -4.49
N TYR A 138 -6.89 -16.04 -3.98
CA TYR A 138 -8.08 -16.46 -3.23
C TYR A 138 -8.09 -16.01 -1.76
N LEU A 139 -6.90 -15.86 -1.15
CA LEU A 139 -6.77 -15.64 0.29
C LEU A 139 -6.61 -14.17 0.68
N ILE A 140 -6.26 -13.27 -0.25
CA ILE A 140 -6.17 -11.83 0.03
C ILE A 140 -7.55 -11.29 0.41
N ARG A 141 -7.64 -10.64 1.57
CA ARG A 141 -8.88 -10.05 2.09
C ARG A 141 -8.77 -8.56 2.39
N HIS A 142 -7.56 -8.06 2.60
CA HIS A 142 -7.31 -6.70 3.03
C HIS A 142 -6.35 -6.00 2.07
N THR A 143 -6.53 -4.69 1.90
CA THR A 143 -5.71 -3.88 1.01
C THR A 143 -5.43 -2.53 1.65
N GLU A 144 -4.20 -2.05 1.51
CA GLU A 144 -3.79 -0.74 1.98
C GLU A 144 -3.14 0.04 0.85
N GLN A 145 -3.15 1.37 0.94
CA GLN A 145 -2.48 2.24 -0.02
C GLN A 145 -1.21 2.81 0.59
N VAL A 146 -0.10 2.64 -0.13
CA VAL A 146 1.20 3.22 0.20
C VAL A 146 1.45 4.38 -0.74
N ASN A 147 1.68 5.57 -0.19
CA ASN A 147 1.99 6.75 -0.99
C ASN A 147 3.47 6.69 -1.41
N THR A 148 3.73 6.76 -2.72
CA THR A 148 5.08 6.83 -3.29
C THR A 148 5.27 8.13 -4.07
N SER A 149 6.50 8.44 -4.47
CA SER A 149 6.80 9.63 -5.30
C SER A 149 6.08 9.62 -6.65
N LYS A 150 5.67 8.44 -7.14
CA LYS A 150 5.04 8.26 -8.46
C LYS A 150 3.53 7.99 -8.37
N GLY A 151 2.96 8.14 -7.17
CA GLY A 151 1.54 7.94 -6.88
C GLY A 151 1.28 6.86 -5.82
N PRO A 152 0.03 6.68 -5.41
CA PRO A 152 -0.33 5.63 -4.47
C PRO A 152 -0.22 4.24 -5.11
N VAL A 153 0.27 3.27 -4.35
CA VAL A 153 0.38 1.86 -4.74
C VAL A 153 -0.41 1.02 -3.75
N THR A 154 -1.27 0.16 -4.28
CA THR A 154 -2.00 -0.80 -3.45
C THR A 154 -1.10 -1.97 -3.05
N ILE A 155 -1.00 -2.20 -1.75
CA ILE A 155 -0.46 -3.42 -1.16
C ILE A 155 -1.61 -4.27 -0.62
N TYR A 156 -1.40 -5.57 -0.56
CA TYR A 156 -2.43 -6.55 -0.24
C TYR A 156 -2.00 -7.41 0.94
N PHE A 157 -2.95 -7.80 1.76
CA PHE A 157 -2.74 -8.64 2.94
C PHE A 157 -3.75 -9.78 2.95
N LEU A 158 -3.33 -10.91 3.53
CA LEU A 158 -4.20 -12.05 3.79
C LEU A 158 -5.27 -11.69 4.82
N TYR A 159 -4.86 -11.00 5.88
CA TYR A 159 -5.69 -10.52 6.99
C TYR A 159 -5.21 -9.13 7.41
N ALA A 160 -6.05 -8.36 8.11
CA ALA A 160 -5.62 -7.11 8.71
C ALA A 160 -4.51 -7.39 9.74
N GLU A 161 -3.38 -6.71 9.61
CA GLU A 161 -2.24 -6.89 10.51
C GLU A 161 -2.47 -6.15 11.83
N ASP A 162 -2.27 -6.85 12.95
CA ASP A 162 -2.08 -6.20 14.23
C ASP A 162 -0.63 -5.73 14.37
N ARG A 163 -0.43 -4.44 14.13
CA ARG A 163 0.89 -3.77 14.11
C ARG A 163 1.58 -3.76 15.49
N GLY A 164 0.88 -4.12 16.56
CA GLY A 164 1.41 -4.24 17.92
C GLY A 164 1.82 -5.66 18.32
N SER A 165 1.52 -6.67 17.51
CA SER A 165 1.84 -8.06 17.85
C SER A 165 3.35 -8.31 17.84
N SER A 166 3.86 -8.81 18.97
CA SER A 166 5.22 -9.38 19.05
C SER A 166 5.18 -10.87 18.69
N TYR A 167 6.31 -11.38 18.22
CA TYR A 167 6.48 -12.74 17.69
C TYR A 167 6.22 -13.84 18.72
#